data_AF-A0A844E3S9-F1
#
_entry.id   AF-A0A844E3S9-F1
#
_cell.length_a   1.000
_cell.length_b   1.000
_cell.length_c   1.000
_cell.angle_alpha   90.00
_cell.angle_beta   90.00
_cell.angle_gamma   90.00
#
_symmetry.space_group_name_H-M   'P 1'
#
loop_
_entity.id
_entity.type
_entity.pdbx_description
1 polymer ?
#
loop_
_entity_poly.entity_id
_entity_poly.type
_entity_poly.pdbx_seq_one_letter_code
_entity_poly.pdbx_strand_id
1 'polypeptide(L)'
;MEEYLKDISDGKLYSSNDMVKVGCHDCTGCSACCCDMGESVLLDPMDVWRLERNLGQSFEQLLAGAIDLHVEDGLILPNLKMAPSVTGPKCSFLNEEGRCSIHGFRPGICRLFPLGRNYEGEKLSYFLLTDACPAKNKSKMKVSKWLEMDGMKDYERFLVKWHALTKSLRQTMQNYNEEEAKRKNMLFLQMFYFTPVQQENFYDGFYERFEQFERR
;
A
#
# COMPACT_ATOMS: atom_id res chain seq x y z
N MET A 1 -6.15 19.42 6.81
CA MET A 1 -6.39 18.34 5.83
C MET A 1 -7.09 18.87 4.59
N GLU A 2 -8.18 19.65 4.72
CA GLU A 2 -8.84 20.31 3.57
C GLU A 2 -7.93 21.28 2.79
N GLU A 3 -7.05 22.04 3.45
CA GLU A 3 -6.12 22.95 2.74
C GLU A 3 -5.03 22.18 1.98
N TYR A 4 -4.40 21.19 2.60
CA TYR A 4 -3.36 20.36 1.96
C TYR A 4 -3.86 19.61 0.73
N LEU A 5 -5.10 19.09 0.77
CA LEU A 5 -5.68 18.38 -0.37
C LEU A 5 -5.97 19.32 -1.55
N LYS A 6 -6.26 20.62 -1.33
CA LYS A 6 -6.52 21.55 -2.43
C LYS A 6 -5.30 21.84 -3.29
N ASP A 7 -4.10 21.77 -2.71
CA ASP A 7 -2.86 22.12 -3.40
C ASP A 7 -2.29 20.98 -4.25
N ILE A 8 -2.62 19.72 -3.89
CA ILE A 8 -2.06 18.53 -4.55
C ILE A 8 -3.10 17.68 -5.30
N SER A 9 -4.40 18.01 -5.18
CA SER A 9 -5.48 17.24 -5.78
C SER A 9 -6.42 18.09 -6.63
N ASP A 10 -7.30 17.42 -7.38
CA ASP A 10 -8.36 18.08 -8.15
C ASP A 10 -9.52 18.62 -7.29
N GLY A 11 -9.35 18.61 -5.96
CA GLY A 11 -10.30 19.13 -4.98
C GLY A 11 -11.54 18.26 -4.79
N LYS A 12 -11.59 17.04 -5.37
CA LYS A 12 -12.75 16.16 -5.33
C LYS A 12 -12.49 14.90 -4.54
N LEU A 13 -13.55 14.41 -3.90
CA LEU A 13 -13.59 13.09 -3.29
C LEU A 13 -14.46 12.16 -4.13
N TYR A 14 -13.92 10.99 -4.42
CA TYR A 14 -14.51 9.95 -5.24
C TYR A 14 -14.82 8.73 -4.38
N SER A 15 -15.94 8.07 -4.63
CA SER A 15 -16.21 6.70 -4.20
C SER A 15 -15.61 5.70 -5.20
N SER A 16 -15.59 4.42 -4.85
CA SER A 16 -15.25 3.34 -5.79
C SER A 16 -16.16 3.32 -7.02
N ASN A 17 -17.35 3.94 -6.96
CA ASN A 17 -18.29 3.97 -8.06
C ASN A 17 -18.15 5.14 -9.02
N ASP A 18 -17.34 6.15 -8.67
CA ASP A 18 -17.22 7.37 -9.45
C ASP A 18 -16.21 7.25 -10.60
N MET A 19 -16.40 8.12 -11.60
CA MET A 19 -15.55 8.22 -12.77
C MET A 19 -14.47 9.28 -12.57
N VAL A 20 -13.21 8.91 -12.75
CA VAL A 20 -12.04 9.77 -12.58
C VAL A 20 -11.07 9.64 -13.77
N LYS A 21 -10.34 10.72 -14.08
CA LYS A 21 -9.41 10.77 -15.24
C LYS A 21 -8.03 10.20 -14.89
N VAL A 22 -7.94 8.87 -14.77
CA VAL A 22 -6.69 8.17 -14.42
C VAL A 22 -6.17 7.21 -15.50
N GLY A 23 -6.97 6.86 -16.50
CA GLY A 23 -6.57 5.87 -17.50
C GLY A 23 -5.39 6.37 -18.32
N CYS A 24 -4.23 5.72 -18.17
CA CYS A 24 -2.95 6.11 -18.76
C CYS A 24 -2.32 5.02 -19.66
N HIS A 25 -3.14 4.14 -20.23
CA HIS A 25 -2.71 3.05 -21.12
C HIS A 25 -1.63 2.15 -20.50
N ASP A 26 -1.88 1.61 -19.30
CA ASP A 26 -1.03 0.62 -18.62
C ASP A 26 0.45 0.99 -18.48
N CYS A 27 0.70 2.28 -18.27
CA CYS A 27 2.05 2.81 -18.08
C CYS A 27 3.01 2.39 -19.22
N THR A 28 2.55 2.38 -20.49
CA THR A 28 3.36 2.03 -21.68
C THR A 28 4.66 2.84 -21.75
N GLY A 29 5.71 2.37 -21.08
CA GLY A 29 7.07 2.89 -21.12
C GLY A 29 7.42 4.06 -20.20
N CYS A 30 6.55 4.52 -19.29
CA CYS A 30 6.86 5.71 -18.47
C CYS A 30 7.78 5.38 -17.28
N SER A 31 7.48 4.33 -16.50
CA SER A 31 8.18 3.90 -15.27
C SER A 31 8.37 4.96 -14.16
N ALA A 32 7.91 6.20 -14.36
CA ALA A 32 8.19 7.31 -13.45
C ALA A 32 7.73 7.05 -12.01
N CYS A 33 6.59 6.40 -11.80
CA CYS A 33 6.11 6.02 -10.46
C CYS A 33 6.87 4.85 -9.82
N CYS A 34 7.88 4.30 -10.49
CA CYS A 34 8.77 3.26 -9.98
C CYS A 34 10.18 3.78 -9.71
N CYS A 35 10.43 5.08 -9.86
CA CYS A 35 11.72 5.73 -9.60
C CYS A 35 11.58 6.71 -8.43
N ASP A 36 12.64 6.87 -7.63
CA ASP A 36 12.76 7.91 -6.60
C ASP A 36 11.61 7.94 -5.57
N MET A 37 10.98 6.80 -5.31
CA MET A 37 9.85 6.71 -4.38
C MET A 37 10.28 6.63 -2.91
N GLY A 38 11.57 6.50 -2.62
CA GLY A 38 12.10 6.32 -1.27
C GLY A 38 11.40 5.19 -0.52
N GLU A 39 10.91 5.48 0.68
CA GLU A 39 10.21 4.52 1.57
C GLU A 39 8.67 4.67 1.52
N SER A 40 8.15 5.48 0.58
CA SER A 40 6.73 5.87 0.54
C SER A 40 5.76 4.74 0.14
N VAL A 41 6.28 3.63 -0.42
CA VAL A 41 5.48 2.48 -0.86
C VAL A 41 5.37 1.47 0.28
N LEU A 42 4.67 1.89 1.34
CA LEU A 42 4.32 1.02 2.47
C LEU A 42 3.40 -0.10 2.01
N LEU A 43 3.64 -1.29 2.54
CA LEU A 43 2.92 -2.51 2.21
C LEU A 43 1.97 -2.87 3.35
N ASP A 44 0.73 -3.20 3.00
CA ASP A 44 -0.20 -3.82 3.93
C ASP A 44 -0.07 -5.36 3.91
N PRO A 45 -0.73 -6.11 4.83
CA PRO A 45 -0.63 -7.56 4.86
C PRO A 45 -1.16 -8.24 3.60
N MET A 46 -2.11 -7.63 2.87
CA MET A 46 -2.62 -8.18 1.62
C MET A 46 -1.56 -8.08 0.53
N ASP A 47 -0.81 -6.97 0.49
CA ASP A 47 0.27 -6.78 -0.46
C ASP A 47 1.35 -7.86 -0.28
N VAL A 48 1.80 -8.10 0.96
CA VAL A 48 2.77 -9.16 1.26
C VAL A 48 2.21 -10.53 0.91
N TRP A 49 0.98 -10.85 1.32
CA TRP A 49 0.33 -12.11 0.98
C TRP A 49 0.26 -12.37 -0.53
N ARG A 50 -0.01 -11.33 -1.33
CA ARG A 50 0.00 -11.43 -2.80
C ARG A 50 1.40 -11.64 -3.36
N LEU A 51 2.40 -10.93 -2.83
CA LEU A 51 3.80 -11.09 -3.24
C LEU A 51 4.27 -12.51 -2.96
N GLU A 52 4.07 -13.02 -1.73
CA GLU A 52 4.48 -14.37 -1.35
C GLU A 52 3.85 -15.43 -2.26
N ARG A 53 2.53 -15.34 -2.50
CA ARG A 53 1.80 -16.31 -3.32
C ARG A 53 2.22 -16.30 -4.79
N ASN A 54 2.47 -15.13 -5.37
CA ASN A 54 2.79 -15.03 -6.80
C ASN A 54 4.28 -15.21 -7.11
N LEU A 55 5.16 -14.89 -6.17
CA LEU A 55 6.61 -15.06 -6.33
C LEU A 55 7.12 -16.40 -5.78
N GLY A 56 6.33 -17.09 -4.95
CA GLY A 56 6.76 -18.31 -4.27
C GLY A 56 7.86 -18.04 -3.25
N GLN A 57 7.86 -16.83 -2.66
CA GLN A 57 8.86 -16.37 -1.69
C GLN A 57 8.20 -16.19 -0.32
N SER A 58 8.90 -16.49 0.76
CA SER A 58 8.46 -16.12 2.11
C SER A 58 8.73 -14.64 2.39
N PHE A 59 8.08 -14.08 3.41
CA PHE A 59 8.35 -12.71 3.86
C PHE A 59 9.83 -12.47 4.20
N GLU A 60 10.53 -13.44 4.79
CA GLU A 60 11.97 -13.36 5.04
C GLU A 60 12.78 -13.24 3.73
N GLN A 61 12.40 -14.00 2.70
CA GLN A 61 13.05 -13.94 1.40
C GLN A 61 12.77 -12.60 0.70
N LEU A 62 11.55 -12.07 0.86
CA LEU A 62 11.21 -10.75 0.37
C LEU A 62 12.02 -9.65 1.08
N LEU A 63 12.19 -9.74 2.41
CA LEU A 63 13.03 -8.82 3.21
C LEU A 63 14.52 -8.89 2.84
N ALA A 64 15.01 -10.08 2.47
CA ALA A 64 16.38 -10.23 1.99
C ALA A 64 16.61 -9.62 0.60
N GLY A 65 15.53 -9.30 -0.13
CA GLY A 65 15.57 -8.85 -1.51
C GLY A 65 14.83 -7.53 -1.74
N ALA A 66 13.54 -7.62 -2.01
CA ALA A 66 12.75 -6.55 -2.62
C ALA A 66 11.92 -5.70 -1.63
N ILE A 67 11.96 -6.01 -0.33
CA ILE A 67 11.26 -5.30 0.74
C ILE A 67 12.29 -4.82 1.77
N ASP A 68 12.12 -3.61 2.28
CA ASP A 68 12.81 -3.11 3.48
C ASP A 68 11.79 -2.85 4.61
N LEU A 69 12.27 -2.51 5.80
CA LEU A 69 11.43 -2.09 6.93
C LEU A 69 11.60 -0.59 7.17
N HIS A 70 10.48 0.12 7.22
CA HIS A 70 10.39 1.54 7.53
C HIS A 70 9.80 1.75 8.93
N VAL A 71 10.26 2.80 9.61
CA VAL A 71 9.73 3.22 10.91
C VAL A 71 8.94 4.52 10.74
N GLU A 72 7.64 4.46 10.99
CA GLU A 72 6.76 5.64 10.98
C GLU A 72 6.14 5.82 12.38
N ASP A 73 6.46 6.92 13.06
CA ASP A 73 5.98 7.20 14.43
C ASP A 73 6.17 6.02 15.40
N GLY A 74 7.32 5.33 15.30
CA GLY A 74 7.66 4.18 16.13
C GLY A 74 7.02 2.85 15.71
N LEU A 75 6.10 2.82 14.75
CA LEU A 75 5.57 1.59 14.17
C LEU A 75 6.46 1.12 13.01
N ILE A 76 6.84 -0.15 13.01
CA ILE A 76 7.62 -0.77 11.93
C ILE A 76 6.67 -1.35 10.88
N LEU A 77 6.79 -0.90 9.64
CA LEU A 77 6.01 -1.36 8.49
C LEU A 77 6.94 -1.76 7.33
N PRO A 78 6.61 -2.81 6.56
CA PRO A 78 7.35 -3.13 5.35
C PRO A 78 7.08 -2.11 4.24
N ASN A 79 8.09 -1.82 3.43
CA ASN A 79 7.98 -1.00 2.23
C ASN A 79 8.71 -1.66 1.04
N LEU A 80 8.32 -1.33 -0.19
CA LEU A 80 9.14 -1.74 -1.35
C LEU A 80 10.52 -1.09 -1.26
N LYS A 81 11.55 -1.90 -1.48
CA LYS A 81 12.93 -1.46 -1.57
C LYS A 81 13.20 -0.74 -2.88
N MET A 82 13.92 0.38 -2.79
CA MET A 82 14.48 1.07 -3.95
C MET A 82 15.96 0.67 -4.12
N ALA A 83 16.25 -0.11 -5.17
CA ALA A 83 17.60 -0.50 -5.55
C ALA A 83 18.38 0.70 -6.15
N PRO A 84 19.64 0.94 -5.75
CA PRO A 84 20.47 1.96 -6.38
C PRO A 84 20.66 1.72 -7.88
N SER A 85 20.63 2.79 -8.68
CA SER A 85 20.96 2.72 -10.11
C SER A 85 21.69 3.99 -10.56
N VAL A 86 22.27 3.95 -11.76
CA VAL A 86 23.01 5.09 -12.36
C VAL A 86 22.14 6.34 -12.48
N THR A 87 20.83 6.17 -12.71
CA THR A 87 19.89 7.28 -12.89
C THR A 87 19.09 7.60 -11.62
N GLY A 88 19.53 7.14 -10.45
CA GLY A 88 18.81 7.26 -9.18
C GLY A 88 18.16 5.96 -8.70
N PRO A 89 17.68 5.90 -7.46
CA PRO A 89 17.00 4.72 -6.90
C PRO A 89 15.76 4.28 -7.71
N LYS A 90 15.64 2.98 -7.96
CA LYS A 90 14.52 2.37 -8.70
C LYS A 90 13.88 1.26 -7.87
N CYS A 91 12.58 1.07 -8.00
CA CYS A 91 11.87 -0.05 -7.38
C CYS A 91 12.55 -1.38 -7.74
N SER A 92 12.76 -2.24 -6.75
CA SER A 92 13.41 -3.55 -6.94
C SER A 92 12.67 -4.48 -7.92
N PHE A 93 11.42 -4.18 -8.23
CA PHE A 93 10.62 -4.91 -9.22
C PHE A 93 10.57 -4.24 -10.60
N LEU A 94 11.25 -3.10 -10.80
CA LEU A 94 11.38 -2.47 -12.11
C LEU A 94 12.42 -3.25 -12.94
N ASN A 95 11.99 -3.85 -14.04
CA ASN A 95 12.86 -4.64 -14.90
C ASN A 95 13.68 -3.76 -15.86
N GLU A 96 14.58 -4.39 -16.62
CA GLU A 96 15.48 -3.71 -17.56
C GLU A 96 14.75 -3.01 -18.70
N GLU A 97 13.56 -3.49 -19.09
CA GLU A 97 12.70 -2.83 -20.08
C GLU A 97 11.90 -1.65 -19.52
N GLY A 98 12.11 -1.27 -18.25
CA GLY A 98 11.40 -0.17 -17.60
C GLY A 98 9.94 -0.52 -17.31
N ARG A 99 9.62 -1.79 -17.04
CA ARG A 99 8.30 -2.29 -16.68
C ARG A 99 8.31 -2.94 -15.30
N CYS A 100 7.20 -2.79 -14.59
CA CYS A 100 7.03 -3.45 -13.30
C CYS A 100 6.81 -4.96 -13.51
N SER A 101 7.75 -5.78 -13.06
CA SER A 101 7.71 -7.25 -13.18
C SER A 101 6.53 -7.88 -12.42
N ILE A 102 6.02 -7.21 -11.39
CA ILE A 102 4.88 -7.65 -10.58
C ILE A 102 3.59 -6.92 -10.93
N HIS A 103 3.48 -6.28 -12.11
CA HIS A 103 2.36 -5.38 -12.42
C HIS A 103 0.97 -6.00 -12.17
N GLY A 104 0.78 -7.29 -12.49
CA GLY A 104 -0.50 -8.00 -12.28
C GLY A 104 -0.92 -8.12 -10.82
N PHE A 105 0.03 -8.19 -9.89
CA PHE A 105 -0.22 -8.38 -8.45
C PHE A 105 0.50 -7.31 -7.61
N ARG A 106 0.74 -6.14 -8.19
CA ARG A 106 1.40 -4.99 -7.57
C ARG A 106 0.67 -4.53 -6.31
N PRO A 107 1.39 -3.94 -5.32
CA PRO A 107 0.79 -3.44 -4.09
C PRO A 107 -0.38 -2.47 -4.32
N GLY A 108 -1.31 -2.43 -3.37
CA GLY A 108 -2.51 -1.61 -3.42
C GLY A 108 -2.21 -0.13 -3.63
N ILE A 109 -1.14 0.39 -3.05
CA ILE A 109 -0.73 1.79 -3.24
C ILE A 109 -0.17 2.06 -4.66
N CYS A 110 0.62 1.13 -5.22
CA CYS A 110 1.11 1.23 -6.60
C CYS A 110 -0.03 1.17 -7.63
N ARG A 111 -1.04 0.35 -7.33
CA ARG A 111 -2.27 0.20 -8.12
C ARG A 111 -3.20 1.41 -8.01
N LEU A 112 -3.21 2.06 -6.86
CA LEU A 112 -4.00 3.25 -6.60
C LEU A 112 -3.50 4.47 -7.39
N PHE A 113 -2.18 4.67 -7.45
CA PHE A 113 -1.56 5.82 -8.11
C PHE A 113 -2.16 6.08 -9.51
N PRO A 114 -2.51 7.33 -9.89
CA PRO A 114 -2.25 8.59 -9.20
C PRO A 114 -3.38 9.01 -8.24
N LEU A 115 -4.24 8.08 -7.80
CA LEU A 115 -5.19 8.37 -6.74
C LEU A 115 -4.49 8.32 -5.38
N GLY A 116 -5.05 9.05 -4.42
CA GLY A 116 -4.81 8.90 -2.99
C GLY A 116 -6.06 8.39 -2.29
N ARG A 117 -5.93 8.05 -1.00
CA ARG A 117 -7.04 7.64 -0.12
C ARG A 117 -7.23 8.68 0.98
N ASN A 118 -8.48 9.05 1.22
CA ASN A 118 -8.91 9.87 2.33
C ASN A 118 -9.74 9.01 3.28
N TYR A 119 -9.37 9.02 4.57
CA TYR A 119 -10.02 8.25 5.61
C TYR A 119 -10.69 9.20 6.62
N GLU A 120 -12.01 9.11 6.74
CA GLU A 120 -12.84 9.87 7.68
C GLU A 120 -13.64 8.91 8.55
N GLY A 121 -13.06 8.50 9.69
CA GLY A 121 -13.63 7.44 10.52
C GLY A 121 -13.68 6.12 9.74
N GLU A 122 -14.88 5.56 9.55
CA GLU A 122 -15.08 4.35 8.74
C GLU A 122 -15.33 4.63 7.25
N LYS A 123 -15.36 5.90 6.84
CA LYS A 123 -15.57 6.29 5.45
C LYS A 123 -14.23 6.37 4.72
N LEU A 124 -14.12 5.61 3.62
CA LEU A 124 -13.03 5.70 2.66
C LEU A 124 -13.51 6.43 1.40
N SER A 125 -12.77 7.45 1.00
CA SER A 125 -12.89 8.09 -0.31
C SER A 125 -11.53 8.17 -0.99
N TYR A 126 -11.54 8.44 -2.28
CA TYR A 126 -10.35 8.59 -3.11
C TYR A 126 -10.24 10.02 -3.60
N PHE A 127 -9.04 10.49 -3.88
CA PHE A 127 -8.82 11.80 -4.52
C PHE A 127 -7.77 11.66 -5.61
N LEU A 128 -7.80 12.52 -6.62
CA LEU A 128 -6.85 12.48 -7.72
C LEU A 128 -5.69 13.43 -7.44
N LEU A 129 -4.46 12.91 -7.39
CA LEU A 129 -3.26 13.76 -7.35
C LEU A 129 -3.07 14.44 -8.71
N THR A 130 -3.11 15.77 -8.71
CA THR A 130 -2.85 16.57 -9.91
C THR A 130 -1.36 16.55 -10.23
N ASP A 131 -1.01 16.49 -11.51
CA ASP A 131 0.37 16.50 -12.04
C ASP A 131 1.30 15.37 -11.61
N ALA A 132 0.90 14.49 -10.68
CA ALA A 132 1.72 13.37 -10.23
C ALA A 132 2.06 12.37 -11.36
N CYS A 133 1.12 12.12 -12.28
CA CYS A 133 1.34 11.25 -13.44
C CYS A 133 1.53 12.08 -14.72
N PRO A 134 2.67 11.94 -15.44
CA PRO A 134 3.02 12.76 -16.60
C PRO A 134 2.26 12.39 -17.88
N ALA A 135 1.49 11.29 -17.87
CA ALA A 135 0.72 10.86 -19.03
C ALA A 135 -0.26 11.95 -19.48
N LYS A 136 -0.25 12.27 -20.77
CA LYS A 136 -1.19 13.19 -21.40
C LYS A 136 -2.46 12.46 -21.82
N ASN A 137 -3.56 13.20 -21.98
CA ASN A 137 -4.84 12.69 -22.50
C ASN A 137 -5.44 11.51 -21.71
N LYS A 138 -5.35 11.55 -20.37
CA LYS A 138 -5.90 10.50 -19.50
C LYS A 138 -7.39 10.26 -19.77
N SER A 139 -7.78 9.00 -19.91
CA SER A 139 -9.18 8.61 -20.10
C SER A 139 -9.93 8.52 -18.77
N LYS A 140 -11.26 8.71 -18.81
CA LYS A 140 -12.11 8.52 -17.64
C LYS A 140 -12.36 7.04 -17.40
N MET A 141 -12.25 6.63 -16.14
CA MET A 141 -12.59 5.28 -15.72
C MET A 141 -13.15 5.26 -14.30
N LYS A 142 -13.93 4.22 -14.02
CA LYS A 142 -14.50 3.97 -12.71
C LYS A 142 -13.38 3.59 -11.73
N VAL A 143 -13.35 4.16 -10.53
CA VAL A 143 -12.30 3.87 -9.53
C VAL A 143 -12.19 2.36 -9.25
N SER A 144 -13.31 1.65 -9.09
CA SER A 144 -13.29 0.20 -8.90
C SER A 144 -12.65 -0.56 -10.06
N LYS A 145 -12.85 -0.07 -11.30
CA LYS A 145 -12.24 -0.65 -12.50
C LYS A 145 -10.76 -0.32 -12.60
N TRP A 146 -10.33 0.83 -12.09
CA TRP A 146 -8.90 1.20 -12.03
C TRP A 146 -8.13 0.35 -11.05
N LEU A 147 -8.73 0.11 -9.88
CA LEU A 147 -8.11 -0.74 -8.88
C LEU A 147 -8.08 -2.20 -9.33
N GLU A 148 -9.06 -2.69 -10.10
CA GLU A 148 -9.12 -4.10 -10.52
C GLU A 148 -9.02 -5.07 -9.33
N MET A 149 -9.68 -4.73 -8.23
CA MET A 149 -9.68 -5.54 -7.02
C MET A 149 -10.96 -6.37 -6.97
N ASP A 150 -10.79 -7.68 -6.82
CA ASP A 150 -11.91 -8.57 -6.54
C ASP A 150 -12.52 -8.23 -5.18
N GLY A 151 -13.85 -8.21 -5.13
CA GLY A 151 -14.57 -7.93 -3.89
C GLY A 151 -14.28 -6.53 -3.32
N MET A 152 -14.47 -5.48 -4.11
CA MET A 152 -14.21 -4.08 -3.70
C MET A 152 -14.73 -3.70 -2.31
N LYS A 153 -15.92 -4.17 -1.91
CA LYS A 153 -16.48 -3.88 -0.58
C LYS A 153 -15.62 -4.44 0.55
N ASP A 154 -15.13 -5.66 0.40
CA ASP A 154 -14.28 -6.30 1.41
C ASP A 154 -12.87 -5.71 1.38
N TYR A 155 -12.38 -5.33 0.20
CA TYR A 155 -11.13 -4.60 0.09
C TYR A 155 -11.18 -3.25 0.83
N GLU A 156 -12.21 -2.44 0.60
CA GLU A 156 -12.38 -1.15 1.28
C GLU A 156 -12.55 -1.33 2.80
N ARG A 157 -13.29 -2.36 3.22
CA ARG A 157 -13.45 -2.70 4.65
C ARG A 157 -12.12 -3.08 5.29
N PHE A 158 -11.30 -3.88 4.60
CA PHE A 158 -9.95 -4.22 5.05
C PHE A 158 -9.08 -2.96 5.18
N LEU A 159 -9.06 -2.10 4.14
CA LEU A 159 -8.27 -0.86 4.16
C LEU A 159 -8.62 0.05 5.32
N VAL A 160 -9.91 0.23 5.61
CA VAL A 160 -10.38 1.05 6.74
C VAL A 160 -9.91 0.47 8.07
N LYS A 161 -10.03 -0.84 8.28
CA LYS A 161 -9.60 -1.49 9.53
C LYS A 161 -8.08 -1.47 9.69
N TRP A 162 -7.34 -1.72 8.61
CA TRP A 162 -5.88 -1.62 8.60
C TRP A 162 -5.40 -0.21 8.90
N HIS A 163 -6.00 0.81 8.27
CA HIS A 163 -5.70 2.21 8.52
C HIS A 163 -5.98 2.60 9.98
N ALA A 164 -7.13 2.21 10.52
CA ALA A 164 -7.49 2.50 11.92
C ALA A 164 -6.50 1.86 12.91
N LEU A 165 -6.13 0.60 12.71
CA LEU A 165 -5.17 -0.12 13.55
C LEU A 165 -3.79 0.54 13.51
N THR A 166 -3.23 0.75 12.32
CA THR A 166 -1.89 1.35 12.16
C THR A 166 -1.85 2.78 12.67
N LYS A 167 -2.92 3.56 12.50
CA LYS A 167 -3.05 4.89 13.10
C LYS A 167 -3.05 4.83 14.63
N SER A 168 -3.86 3.94 15.22
CA SER A 168 -3.92 3.76 16.67
C SER A 168 -2.56 3.32 17.23
N LEU A 169 -1.91 2.36 16.57
CA LEU A 169 -0.58 1.89 16.97
C LEU A 169 0.44 3.02 16.98
N ARG A 170 0.57 3.77 15.87
CA ARG A 170 1.48 4.94 15.80
C ARG A 170 1.23 5.95 16.92
N GLN A 171 -0.03 6.25 17.23
CA GLN A 171 -0.38 7.13 18.36
C GLN A 171 0.03 6.55 19.71
N THR A 172 -0.17 5.24 19.94
CA THR A 172 0.21 4.59 21.19
C THR A 172 1.73 4.47 21.34
N MET A 173 2.46 4.21 20.26
CA MET A 173 3.92 4.04 20.25
C MET A 173 4.66 5.31 20.71
N GLN A 174 4.08 6.50 20.52
CA GLN A 174 4.64 7.77 21.02
C GLN A 174 4.74 7.83 22.55
N ASN A 175 3.99 7.00 23.27
CA ASN A 175 4.00 6.93 24.73
C ASN A 175 4.81 5.73 25.26
N TYR A 176 5.33 4.88 24.38
CA TYR A 176 6.10 3.71 24.76
C TYR A 176 7.58 4.06 24.96
N ASN A 177 8.21 3.37 25.91
CA ASN A 177 9.67 3.29 25.92
C ASN A 177 10.18 2.32 24.84
N GLU A 178 11.50 2.26 24.66
CA GLU A 178 12.13 1.44 23.61
C GLU A 178 11.78 -0.06 23.72
N GLU A 179 11.73 -0.62 24.93
CA GLU A 179 11.42 -2.04 25.15
C GLU A 179 9.96 -2.35 24.84
N GLU A 180 9.04 -1.48 25.26
CA GLU A 180 7.61 -1.59 24.97
C GLU A 180 7.33 -1.51 23.46
N ALA A 181 7.94 -0.52 22.78
CA ALA A 181 7.84 -0.33 21.34
C ALA A 181 8.39 -1.53 20.59
N LYS A 182 9.57 -2.03 20.99
CA LYS A 182 10.17 -3.23 20.39
C LYS A 182 9.26 -4.45 20.55
N ARG A 183 8.74 -4.70 21.75
CA ARG A 183 7.85 -5.84 22.02
C ARG A 183 6.57 -5.77 21.19
N LYS A 184 5.93 -4.59 21.11
CA LYS A 184 4.68 -4.42 20.35
C LYS A 184 4.92 -4.52 18.84
N ASN A 185 6.02 -3.96 18.32
CA ASN A 185 6.41 -4.12 16.92
C ASN A 185 6.71 -5.57 16.55
N MET A 186 7.45 -6.31 17.39
CA MET A 186 7.73 -7.72 17.13
C MET A 186 6.43 -8.54 17.09
N LEU A 187 5.50 -8.31 18.01
CA LEU A 187 4.20 -8.99 17.99
C LEU A 187 3.40 -8.64 16.72
N PHE A 188 3.35 -7.36 16.36
CA PHE A 188 2.66 -6.87 15.17
C PHE A 188 3.24 -7.49 13.90
N LEU A 189 4.56 -7.44 13.71
CA LEU A 189 5.23 -8.02 12.55
C LEU A 189 5.03 -9.54 12.49
N GLN A 190 5.14 -10.22 13.64
CA GLN A 190 4.93 -11.66 13.71
C GLN A 190 3.52 -12.04 13.26
N MET A 191 2.49 -11.35 13.75
CA MET A 191 1.10 -11.70 13.48
C MET A 191 0.67 -11.36 12.05
N PHE A 192 1.08 -10.20 11.53
CA PHE A 192 0.56 -9.71 10.26
C PHE A 192 1.44 -10.00 9.05
N TYR A 193 2.73 -10.34 9.23
CA TYR A 193 3.65 -10.58 8.12
C TYR A 193 4.40 -11.91 8.20
N PHE A 194 5.09 -12.22 9.31
CA PHE A 194 5.89 -13.46 9.39
C PHE A 194 5.06 -14.73 9.55
N THR A 195 3.78 -14.64 9.92
CA THR A 195 2.90 -15.81 10.03
C THR A 195 2.06 -15.94 8.76
N PRO A 196 2.31 -16.94 7.89
CA PRO A 196 1.60 -17.10 6.62
C PRO A 196 0.09 -17.25 6.84
N VAL A 197 -0.74 -16.60 6.02
CA VAL A 197 -2.19 -16.82 6.03
C VAL A 197 -2.48 -18.27 5.63
N GLN A 198 -3.08 -19.05 6.54
CA GLN A 198 -3.38 -20.46 6.31
C GLN A 198 -4.74 -20.67 5.63
N GLN A 199 -5.62 -19.68 5.72
CA GLN A 199 -6.94 -19.70 5.10
C GLN A 199 -6.84 -19.53 3.58
N GLU A 200 -7.79 -20.11 2.84
CA GLU A 200 -7.85 -19.96 1.38
C GLU A 200 -8.10 -18.49 0.97
N ASN A 201 -8.89 -17.78 1.78
CA ASN A 201 -9.21 -16.37 1.62
C ASN A 201 -8.37 -15.51 2.58
N PHE A 202 -7.71 -14.48 2.04
CA PHE A 202 -6.96 -13.50 2.81
C PHE A 202 -7.79 -12.85 3.93
N TYR A 203 -9.03 -12.45 3.63
CA TYR A 203 -9.84 -11.66 4.56
C TYR A 203 -10.13 -12.41 5.87
N ASP A 204 -10.45 -13.70 5.79
CA ASP A 204 -10.75 -14.52 6.97
C ASP A 204 -9.53 -14.62 7.89
N GLY A 205 -8.35 -14.91 7.31
CA GLY A 205 -7.11 -14.97 8.08
C GLY A 205 -6.68 -13.61 8.64
N PHE A 206 -6.91 -12.53 7.89
CA PHE A 206 -6.66 -11.17 8.39
C PHE A 206 -7.55 -10.84 9.58
N TYR A 207 -8.87 -11.04 9.48
CA TYR A 207 -9.80 -10.69 10.55
C TYR A 207 -9.62 -11.53 11.80
N GLU A 208 -9.30 -12.82 11.67
CA GLU A 208 -8.95 -13.67 12.80
C GLU A 208 -7.76 -13.08 13.59
N ARG A 209 -6.70 -12.69 12.89
CA ARG A 209 -5.50 -12.09 13.50
C ARG A 209 -5.76 -10.71 14.06
N PHE A 210 -6.57 -9.92 13.36
CA PHE A 210 -6.98 -8.59 13.80
C PHE A 210 -7.68 -8.68 15.16
N GLU A 211 -8.68 -9.55 15.31
CA GLU A 211 -9.37 -9.76 16.59
C GLU A 211 -8.44 -10.31 17.68
N GLN A 212 -7.53 -11.22 17.33
CA GLN A 212 -6.53 -11.73 18.27
C GLN A 212 -5.57 -10.63 18.74
N PHE A 213 -5.20 -9.70 17.87
CA PHE A 213 -4.29 -8.61 18.18
C PHE A 213 -4.97 -7.54 19.03
N GLU A 214 -6.22 -7.17 18.75
CA GLU A 214 -6.98 -6.20 19.55
C GLU A 214 -7.24 -6.67 20.98
N ARG A 215 -7.29 -7.99 21.22
CA ARG A 215 -7.42 -8.57 22.56
C ARG A 215 -6.12 -8.52 23.40
N ARG A 216 -4.98 -8.10 22.82
CA ARG A 216 -3.63 -8.15 23.44
C ARG A 216 -3.02 -6.77 23.65
#